data_AF-A0A7S2GNB0-F1
#
_entry.id   AF-A0A7S2GNB0-F1
#
_cell.length_a   1.000
_cell.length_b   1.000
_cell.length_c   1.000
_cell.angle_alpha   90.00
_cell.angle_beta   90.00
_cell.angle_gamma   90.00
#
_symmetry.space_group_name_H-M   'P 1'
#
loop_
_entity.id
_entity.type
_entity.pdbx_description
1 polymer ?
#
loop_
_entity_poly.entity_id
_entity_poly.type
_entity_poly.pdbx_seq_one_letter_code
_entity_poly.pdbx_strand_id
1 'polypeptide(L)'
;HVLIVFGPHVAITESGELGQYRRIGQACNSPACGAVLSAYRACCSGWRCDNEALDMQQTWLCNAVESHIEEIRGSDTPVAALTRVAYEAVKEKMLSIVNHDFGDGYLVLIGGIQINMPAPFEDAFQPLLFQIRSKAGVEYSLLEELMVPR
;
A
#
# COMPACT_ATOMS: atom_id res chain seq x y z
N HIS A 1 -16.90 18.58 1.35
CA HIS A 1 -15.53 18.11 1.06
C HIS A 1 -15.37 16.70 1.60
N VAL A 2 -14.56 15.87 0.95
CA VAL A 2 -14.23 14.51 1.40
C VAL A 2 -12.71 14.38 1.40
N LEU A 3 -12.16 13.81 2.47
CA LEU A 3 -10.74 13.44 2.57
C LEU A 3 -10.64 11.92 2.57
N ILE A 4 -9.82 11.37 1.68
CA ILE A 4 -9.51 9.95 1.61
C ILE A 4 -8.00 9.79 1.83
N VAL A 5 -7.64 9.03 2.86
CA VAL A 5 -6.28 8.51 3.08
C VAL A 5 -6.27 7.05 2.63
N PHE A 6 -5.33 6.67 1.77
CA PHE A 6 -5.26 5.31 1.23
C PHE A 6 -3.82 4.85 1.03
N GLY A 7 -3.64 3.52 1.00
CA GLY A 7 -2.34 2.92 0.80
C GLY A 7 -2.26 1.49 1.32
N PRO A 8 -1.23 0.73 0.90
CA PRO A 8 -0.86 -0.49 1.59
C PRO A 8 -0.18 -0.16 2.93
N HIS A 9 0.14 -1.21 3.68
CA HIS A 9 0.94 -1.09 4.89
C HIS A 9 2.08 -2.11 4.91
N VAL A 10 3.15 -1.79 5.63
CA VAL A 10 4.28 -2.69 5.91
C VAL A 10 4.70 -2.51 7.36
N ALA A 11 5.06 -3.59 8.04
CA ALA A 11 5.59 -3.50 9.40
C ALA A 11 7.12 -3.54 9.42
N ILE A 12 7.69 -2.98 10.48
CA ILE A 12 9.10 -3.07 10.81
C ILE A 12 9.25 -3.77 12.18
N THR A 13 10.18 -4.70 12.30
CA THR A 13 10.50 -5.34 13.59
C THR A 13 11.37 -4.44 14.47
N GLU A 14 11.52 -4.80 15.75
CA GLU A 14 12.46 -4.12 16.67
C GLU A 14 13.91 -4.14 16.14
N SER A 15 14.27 -5.12 15.31
CA SER A 15 15.59 -5.24 14.67
C SER A 15 15.71 -4.55 13.30
N GLY A 16 14.67 -3.82 12.87
CA GLY A 16 14.66 -3.10 11.58
C GLY A 16 14.32 -3.97 10.36
N GLU A 17 13.80 -5.18 10.56
CA GLU A 17 13.39 -6.07 9.45
C GLU A 17 12.00 -5.69 8.92
N LEU A 18 11.83 -5.64 7.61
CA LEU A 18 10.55 -5.31 6.96
C LEU A 18 9.63 -6.53 6.80
N GLY A 19 8.32 -6.28 6.85
CA GLY A 19 7.28 -7.23 6.48
C GLY A 19 6.72 -8.05 7.64
N GLN A 20 7.17 -7.81 8.86
CA GLN A 20 6.66 -8.49 10.04
C GLN A 20 6.92 -7.68 11.30
N TYR A 21 6.15 -7.96 12.34
CA TYR A 21 6.40 -7.47 13.70
C TYR A 21 5.64 -8.33 14.71
N ARG A 22 5.98 -8.18 15.99
CA ARG A 22 5.31 -8.87 17.09
C ARG A 22 4.06 -8.09 17.50
N ARG A 23 2.88 -8.67 17.23
CA ARG A 23 1.61 -8.10 17.69
C ARG A 23 1.43 -8.37 19.18
N ILE A 24 0.67 -7.51 19.85
CA ILE A 24 0.35 -7.67 21.28
C ILE A 24 -0.31 -9.04 21.50
N GLY A 25 0.22 -9.82 22.44
CA GLY A 25 -0.28 -11.15 22.77
C GLY A 25 0.29 -12.29 21.92
N GLN A 26 1.14 -12.03 20.93
CA GLN A 26 1.82 -13.07 20.16
C GLN A 26 3.20 -13.42 20.75
N ALA A 27 3.55 -14.70 20.71
CA ALA A 27 4.87 -15.18 21.13
C ALA A 27 5.99 -14.88 20.11
N CYS A 28 5.63 -14.69 18.84
CA CYS A 28 6.57 -14.47 17.73
C CYS A 28 6.05 -13.41 16.75
N ASN A 29 6.94 -12.96 15.86
CA ASN A 29 6.58 -12.06 14.77
C ASN A 29 5.60 -12.71 13.81
N SER A 30 4.66 -11.92 13.28
CA SER A 30 3.77 -12.35 12.22
C SER A 30 3.82 -11.41 11.01
N PRO A 31 3.51 -11.90 9.79
CA PRO A 31 3.53 -11.09 8.58
C PRO A 31 2.63 -9.84 8.63
N ALA A 32 3.10 -8.74 8.05
CA ALA A 32 2.36 -7.49 7.90
C ALA A 32 2.94 -6.64 6.74
N CYS A 33 2.24 -6.42 5.63
CA CYS A 33 0.87 -6.89 5.31
C CYS A 33 0.81 -8.38 4.94
N GLY A 34 0.00 -9.15 5.67
CA GLY A 34 -0.15 -10.59 5.44
C GLY A 34 -0.67 -10.96 4.04
N ALA A 35 -1.61 -10.19 3.48
CA ALA A 35 -2.20 -10.45 2.17
C ALA A 35 -1.19 -10.23 1.02
N VAL A 36 -0.48 -9.09 1.07
CA VAL A 36 0.55 -8.73 0.07
C VAL A 36 1.72 -9.72 0.13
N LEU A 37 2.17 -10.10 1.32
CA LEU A 37 3.24 -11.10 1.49
C LEU A 37 2.80 -12.50 1.05
N SER A 38 1.53 -12.86 1.28
CA SER A 38 0.98 -14.13 0.79
C SER A 38 0.88 -14.16 -0.73
N ALA A 39 0.46 -13.06 -1.37
CA ALA A 39 0.45 -12.92 -2.83
C ALA A 39 1.86 -13.14 -3.40
N TYR A 40 2.85 -12.44 -2.84
CA TYR A 40 4.25 -12.60 -3.26
C TYR A 40 4.79 -14.02 -3.11
N ARG A 41 4.52 -14.67 -1.97
CA ARG A 41 4.93 -16.06 -1.73
C ARG A 41 4.27 -17.02 -2.72
N ALA A 42 2.99 -16.85 -3.01
CA ALA A 42 2.25 -17.66 -3.97
C ALA A 42 2.86 -17.52 -5.39
N CYS A 43 3.05 -16.29 -5.86
CA CYS A 43 3.73 -16.02 -7.13
C CYS A 43 5.14 -16.63 -7.13
N CYS A 44 5.87 -16.56 -6.02
CA CYS A 44 7.21 -17.11 -5.94
C CYS A 44 7.26 -18.64 -6.03
N SER A 45 6.25 -19.34 -5.49
CA SER A 45 6.15 -20.80 -5.58
C SER A 45 5.58 -21.30 -6.91
N GLY A 46 5.23 -20.40 -7.84
CA GLY A 46 4.52 -20.74 -9.07
C GLY A 46 3.05 -21.14 -8.83
N TRP A 47 2.50 -20.80 -7.65
CA TRP A 47 1.09 -21.03 -7.34
C TRP A 47 0.25 -19.94 -8.00
N ARG A 48 -0.80 -20.34 -8.71
CA ARG A 48 -1.73 -19.40 -9.34
C ARG A 48 -2.87 -19.10 -8.36
N CYS A 49 -3.10 -17.82 -8.07
CA CYS A 49 -4.27 -17.40 -7.31
C CYS A 49 -5.45 -17.26 -8.27
N ASP A 50 -5.99 -18.37 -8.77
CA ASP A 50 -7.03 -18.40 -9.80
C ASP A 50 -8.43 -18.73 -9.26
N ASN A 51 -8.59 -18.78 -7.94
CA ASN A 51 -9.86 -19.10 -7.30
C ASN A 51 -10.69 -17.84 -7.00
N GLU A 52 -11.09 -17.13 -8.05
CA GLU A 52 -11.91 -15.92 -7.93
C GLU A 52 -13.21 -16.18 -7.16
N ALA A 53 -13.83 -17.35 -7.28
CA ALA A 53 -15.11 -17.63 -6.62
C ALA A 53 -15.02 -17.66 -5.08
N LEU A 54 -13.85 -17.98 -4.51
CA LEU A 54 -13.66 -18.07 -3.07
C LEU A 54 -12.90 -16.88 -2.49
N ASP A 55 -11.98 -16.28 -3.24
CA ASP A 55 -11.14 -15.18 -2.73
C ASP A 55 -10.72 -14.17 -3.82
N MET A 56 -11.70 -13.43 -4.35
CA MET A 56 -11.47 -12.39 -5.37
C MET A 56 -10.43 -11.35 -4.96
N GLN A 57 -10.36 -10.99 -3.66
CA GLN A 57 -9.44 -9.95 -3.19
C GLN A 57 -8.00 -10.42 -3.23
N GLN A 58 -7.73 -11.63 -2.75
CA GLN A 58 -6.39 -12.20 -2.81
C GLN A 58 -5.98 -12.52 -4.24
N THR A 59 -6.89 -12.99 -5.09
CA THR A 59 -6.64 -13.19 -6.53
C THR A 59 -6.23 -11.89 -7.21
N TRP A 60 -6.96 -10.79 -6.97
CA TRP A 60 -6.61 -9.47 -7.51
C TRP A 60 -5.20 -9.02 -7.08
N LEU A 61 -4.84 -9.22 -5.81
CA LEU A 61 -3.50 -8.92 -5.31
C LEU A 61 -2.42 -9.78 -5.96
N CYS A 62 -2.65 -11.08 -6.14
CA CYS A 62 -1.68 -11.95 -6.80
C CYS A 62 -1.43 -11.51 -8.25
N ASN A 63 -2.48 -11.18 -9.00
CA ASN A 63 -2.34 -10.69 -10.38
C ASN A 63 -1.53 -9.38 -10.45
N ALA A 64 -1.76 -8.47 -9.49
CA ALA A 64 -0.98 -7.24 -9.37
C ALA A 64 0.50 -7.52 -9.07
N VAL A 65 0.81 -8.50 -8.22
CA VAL A 65 2.19 -8.86 -7.86
C VAL A 65 2.89 -9.68 -8.94
N GLU A 66 2.19 -10.61 -9.60
CA GLU A 66 2.72 -11.51 -10.64
C GLU A 66 3.33 -10.71 -11.80
N SER A 67 2.68 -9.61 -12.19
CA SER A 67 3.14 -8.71 -13.26
C SER A 67 4.50 -8.06 -12.97
N HIS A 68 4.94 -8.02 -11.71
CA HIS A 68 6.18 -7.40 -11.25
C HIS A 68 7.12 -8.38 -10.53
N ILE A 69 6.87 -9.70 -10.62
CA ILE A 69 7.54 -10.66 -9.74
C ILE A 69 9.06 -10.68 -9.90
N GLU A 70 9.57 -10.56 -11.13
CA GLU A 70 11.00 -10.58 -11.41
C GLU A 70 11.69 -9.29 -10.94
N GLU A 71 11.03 -8.14 -11.05
CA GLU A 71 11.49 -6.86 -10.51
C GLU A 71 11.61 -6.93 -8.97
N ILE A 72 10.58 -7.45 -8.31
CA ILE A 72 10.55 -7.57 -6.85
C ILE A 72 11.67 -8.50 -6.37
N ARG A 73 11.88 -9.64 -7.04
CA ARG A 73 12.93 -10.61 -6.71
C ARG A 73 14.35 -10.09 -6.94
N GLY A 74 14.53 -9.27 -7.98
CA GLY A 74 15.82 -8.69 -8.31
C GLY A 74 16.23 -7.49 -7.43
N SER A 75 15.34 -7.01 -6.55
CA SER A 75 15.61 -5.87 -5.67
C SER A 75 16.47 -6.25 -4.47
N ASP A 76 17.38 -5.35 -4.06
CA ASP A 76 18.12 -5.47 -2.80
C ASP A 76 17.20 -5.49 -1.56
N THR A 77 15.98 -4.95 -1.69
CA THR A 77 14.98 -4.90 -0.61
C THR A 77 13.61 -5.38 -1.11
N PRO A 78 13.42 -6.70 -1.33
CA PRO A 78 12.22 -7.24 -1.98
C PRO A 78 10.90 -6.84 -1.30
N VAL A 79 10.86 -6.78 0.04
CA VAL A 79 9.65 -6.38 0.77
C VAL A 79 9.30 -4.89 0.53
N ALA A 80 10.32 -4.03 0.43
CA ALA A 80 10.10 -2.62 0.11
C ALA A 80 9.60 -2.47 -1.33
N ALA A 81 10.23 -3.16 -2.30
CA ALA A 81 9.80 -3.20 -3.70
C ALA A 81 8.36 -3.73 -3.84
N LEU A 82 8.04 -4.83 -3.17
CA LEU A 82 6.68 -5.39 -3.11
C LEU A 82 5.67 -4.38 -2.55
N THR A 83 6.03 -3.65 -1.50
CA THR A 83 5.15 -2.62 -0.92
C THR A 83 4.90 -1.47 -1.88
N ARG A 84 5.89 -1.11 -2.72
CA ARG A 84 5.73 -0.11 -3.79
C ARG A 84 4.80 -0.58 -4.89
N VAL A 85 4.95 -1.83 -5.34
CA VAL A 85 4.04 -2.45 -6.32
C VAL A 85 2.61 -2.46 -5.79
N ALA A 86 2.41 -2.85 -4.52
CA ALA A 86 1.10 -2.80 -3.87
C ALA A 86 0.53 -1.36 -3.82
N TYR A 87 1.36 -0.35 -3.55
CA TYR A 87 0.94 1.04 -3.56
C TYR A 87 0.48 1.50 -4.94
N GLU A 88 1.24 1.18 -5.99
CA GLU A 88 0.87 1.53 -7.36
C GLU A 88 -0.45 0.89 -7.78
N ALA A 89 -0.67 -0.39 -7.47
CA ALA A 89 -1.93 -1.08 -7.74
C ALA A 89 -3.13 -0.46 -6.99
N VAL A 90 -2.96 -0.13 -5.70
CA VAL A 90 -4.01 0.53 -4.90
C VAL A 90 -4.28 1.95 -5.42
N LYS A 91 -3.24 2.70 -5.78
CA LYS A 91 -3.35 4.05 -6.34
C LYS A 91 -4.11 4.03 -7.67
N GLU A 92 -3.75 3.14 -8.59
CA GLU A 92 -4.46 2.97 -9.86
C GLU A 92 -5.93 2.66 -9.63
N LYS A 93 -6.23 1.70 -8.74
CA LYS A 93 -7.62 1.34 -8.41
C LYS A 93 -8.38 2.51 -7.80
N MET A 94 -7.77 3.24 -6.86
CA MET A 94 -8.37 4.42 -6.25
C MET A 94 -8.69 5.48 -7.30
N LEU A 95 -7.73 5.82 -8.16
CA LEU A 95 -7.94 6.81 -9.22
C LEU A 95 -9.01 6.38 -10.24
N SER A 96 -9.17 5.07 -10.50
CA SER A 96 -10.20 4.54 -11.39
C SER A 96 -11.63 4.69 -10.84
N ILE A 97 -11.80 4.78 -9.52
CA ILE A 97 -13.11 4.89 -8.85
C ILE A 97 -13.42 6.32 -8.37
N VAL A 98 -12.48 7.25 -8.52
CA VAL A 98 -12.69 8.66 -8.21
C VAL A 98 -13.85 9.18 -9.05
N ASN A 99 -14.86 9.71 -8.37
CA ASN A 99 -16.00 10.39 -8.99
C ASN A 99 -15.98 11.86 -8.53
N HIS A 100 -16.19 12.79 -9.46
CA HIS A 100 -16.25 14.23 -9.22
C HIS A 100 -17.67 14.79 -9.15
N ASP A 101 -18.68 13.97 -9.41
CA ASP A 101 -20.09 14.37 -9.42
C ASP A 101 -20.73 14.28 -8.02
N PHE A 102 -20.25 15.11 -7.08
CA PHE A 102 -20.75 15.15 -5.69
C PHE A 102 -21.03 16.58 -5.18
N GLY A 103 -21.28 17.52 -6.10
CA GLY A 103 -21.46 18.95 -5.78
C GLY A 103 -20.17 19.77 -5.90
N ASP A 104 -20.16 20.98 -5.34
CA ASP A 104 -19.07 21.96 -5.55
C ASP A 104 -17.96 21.86 -4.49
N GLY A 105 -17.94 20.75 -3.75
CA GLY A 105 -16.90 20.46 -2.77
C GLY A 105 -15.62 19.91 -3.40
N TYR A 106 -14.60 19.76 -2.56
CA TYR A 106 -13.34 19.11 -2.92
C TYR A 106 -13.30 17.65 -2.48
N LEU A 107 -12.66 16.82 -3.31
CA LEU A 107 -12.14 15.52 -2.97
C LEU A 107 -10.64 15.64 -2.75
N VAL A 108 -10.20 15.40 -1.52
CA VAL A 108 -8.80 15.42 -1.13
C VAL A 108 -8.32 13.98 -1.03
N LEU A 109 -7.27 13.66 -1.77
CA LEU A 109 -6.66 12.34 -1.81
C LEU A 109 -5.26 12.41 -1.20
N ILE A 110 -4.99 11.59 -0.19
CA ILE A 110 -3.67 11.37 0.39
C ILE A 110 -3.32 9.90 0.24
N GLY A 111 -2.47 9.58 -0.73
CA GLY A 111 -1.97 8.24 -0.99
C GLY A 111 -0.58 8.05 -0.40
N GLY A 112 -0.29 6.89 0.20
CA GLY A 112 1.03 6.62 0.75
C GLY A 112 1.21 5.18 1.22
N ILE A 113 2.24 4.96 2.02
CA ILE A 113 2.51 3.67 2.68
C ILE A 113 2.40 3.87 4.18
N GLN A 114 1.52 3.13 4.83
CA GLN A 114 1.49 3.06 6.29
C GLN A 114 2.62 2.15 6.79
N ILE A 115 3.38 2.62 7.76
CA ILE A 115 4.51 1.91 8.35
C ILE A 115 4.13 1.58 9.79
N ASN A 116 3.89 0.29 10.07
CA ASN A 116 3.60 -0.16 11.42
C ASN A 116 4.88 -0.40 12.20
N MET A 117 4.98 0.22 13.38
CA MET A 117 6.19 0.22 14.18
C MET A 117 6.02 -0.61 15.46
N PRO A 118 7.10 -1.22 15.98
CA PRO A 118 7.03 -1.92 17.26
C PRO A 118 7.02 -0.91 18.41
N ALA A 119 6.48 -1.29 19.56
CA ALA A 119 6.60 -0.45 20.75
C ALA A 119 8.08 -0.20 21.10
N PRO A 120 8.45 1.01 21.56
CA PRO A 120 7.59 2.14 21.91
C PRO A 120 7.36 3.13 20.75
N PHE A 121 7.78 2.81 19.53
CA PHE A 121 7.71 3.71 18.39
C PHE A 121 6.27 3.88 17.90
N GLU A 122 5.93 5.10 17.48
CA GLU A 122 4.65 5.39 16.83
C GLU A 122 4.67 4.95 15.36
N ASP A 123 3.51 4.53 14.85
CA ASP A 123 3.33 4.25 13.43
C ASP A 123 3.64 5.51 12.60
N ALA A 124 4.23 5.31 11.43
CA ALA A 124 4.53 6.37 10.49
C ALA A 124 3.69 6.22 9.20
N PHE A 125 3.64 7.28 8.41
CA PHE A 125 3.03 7.26 7.08
C PHE A 125 3.96 7.95 6.10
N GLN A 126 4.29 7.28 5.00
CA GLN A 126 5.05 7.87 3.92
C GLN A 126 4.09 8.37 2.83
N PRO A 127 3.80 9.67 2.73
CA PRO A 127 2.95 10.19 1.67
C PRO A 127 3.68 10.12 0.32
N LEU A 128 2.93 9.77 -0.72
CA LEU A 128 3.39 9.60 -2.09
C LEU A 128 2.43 10.25 -3.11
N LEU A 129 1.26 10.68 -2.65
CA LEU A 129 0.30 11.46 -3.39
C LEU A 129 -0.44 12.37 -2.41
N PHE A 130 -0.55 13.65 -2.73
CA PHE A 130 -1.44 14.57 -2.04
C PHE A 130 -2.07 15.51 -3.06
N GLN A 131 -3.36 15.32 -3.32
CA GLN A 131 -4.07 16.05 -4.36
C GLN A 131 -5.41 16.58 -3.86
N ILE A 132 -5.75 17.79 -4.29
CA ILE A 132 -7.08 18.38 -4.13
C ILE A 132 -7.74 18.38 -5.50
N ARG A 133 -8.94 17.81 -5.58
CA ARG A 133 -9.71 17.63 -6.81
C ARG A 133 -11.10 18.22 -6.67
N SER A 134 -11.64 18.78 -7.75
CA SER A 134 -13.02 19.26 -7.87
C SER A 134 -13.69 18.68 -9.12
N LYS A 135 -14.88 19.17 -9.47
CA LYS A 135 -15.52 18.90 -10.77
C LYS A 135 -14.64 19.24 -11.97
N ALA A 136 -13.71 20.19 -11.83
CA ALA A 136 -12.79 20.57 -12.89
C ALA A 136 -11.59 19.61 -13.04
N GLY A 137 -11.46 18.60 -12.17
CA GLY A 137 -10.34 17.65 -12.15
C GLY A 137 -9.36 17.94 -11.01
N VAL A 138 -8.07 17.75 -11.26
CA VAL A 138 -7.01 18.03 -10.27
C VAL A 138 -6.73 19.52 -10.25
N GLU A 139 -6.93 20.16 -9.09
CA GLU A 139 -6.65 21.58 -8.91
C GLU A 139 -5.28 21.83 -8.27
N TYR A 140 -4.91 21.01 -7.29
CA TYR A 140 -3.66 21.17 -6.54
C TYR A 140 -2.95 19.83 -6.35
N SER A 141 -1.63 19.85 -6.48
CA SER A 141 -0.72 18.78 -6.06
C SER A 141 0.16 19.32 -4.95
N LEU A 142 -0.04 18.85 -3.72
CA LEU A 142 0.53 19.42 -2.50
C LEU A 142 1.52 18.47 -1.81
N LEU A 143 2.04 17.46 -2.52
CA LEU A 143 2.94 16.48 -1.91
C LEU A 143 4.18 17.13 -1.28
N GLU A 144 4.72 18.18 -1.92
CA GLU A 144 5.90 18.90 -1.44
C GLU A 144 5.66 19.57 -0.07
N GLU A 145 4.43 19.97 0.24
CA GLU A 145 4.07 20.57 1.54
C GLU A 145 4.18 19.56 2.71
N LEU A 146 4.17 18.25 2.40
CA LEU A 146 4.34 17.18 3.39
C LEU A 146 5.78 16.70 3.49
N MET A 147 6.67 17.15 2.60
CA MET A 147 8.07 16.76 2.62
C MET A 147 8.83 17.62 3.61
N VAL A 148 9.50 16.99 4.56
CA VAL A 148 10.44 17.69 5.44
C VAL A 148 11.55 18.28 4.57
N PRO A 149 11.88 19.58 4.69
CA PRO A 149 13.01 20.17 3.99
C PRO A 149 14.27 19.33 4.23
N ARG A 150 14.96 18.95 3.15
CA ARG A 150 16.23 18.22 3.24
C ARG A 150 17.35 19.11 3.76
#